data_AF-A0A835AC21-F1
#
_entry.id   AF-A0A835AC21-F1
#
_cell.length_a   1.000
_cell.length_b   1.000
_cell.length_c   1.000
_cell.angle_alpha   90.00
_cell.angle_beta   90.00
_cell.angle_gamma   90.00
#
_symmetry.space_group_name_H-M   'P 1'
#
loop_
_entity.id
_entity.type
_entity.pdbx_description
1 polymer ?
#
loop_
_entity_poly.entity_id
_entity_poly.type
_entity_poly.pdbx_seq_one_letter_code
_entity_poly.pdbx_strand_id
1 'polypeptide(L)'
;MQNPATPSPVAAPSKGKLSAQNPSGHHTGATAPSGTPSKGKSAAAQAAAAGQGSSSHHHSAGGGGADASATTLKRKRGVFQKDLQHMMYGFGDDPNPLPETVALVEDIVVEYVTDLVHKAQNVASKRGKLLTEDFLYLIRKDLRKLHRATELLSMNEELKQARKAFDVDEETLATNAV
;
A
#
# COMPACT_ATOMS: atom_id res chain seq x y z
N MET A 1 54.48 2.87 -64.79
CA MET A 1 53.11 2.35 -65.02
C MET A 1 52.31 2.69 -63.77
N GLN A 2 51.79 3.92 -63.67
CA GLN A 2 50.42 4.33 -64.00
C GLN A 2 49.41 3.95 -62.89
N ASN A 3 49.04 4.93 -62.05
CA ASN A 3 47.76 4.93 -61.30
C ASN A 3 46.65 5.44 -62.25
N PRO A 4 45.34 5.16 -62.03
CA PRO A 4 44.53 6.09 -61.24
C PRO A 4 43.29 5.51 -60.50
N ALA A 5 42.59 6.44 -59.85
CA ALA A 5 41.56 6.42 -58.81
C ALA A 5 40.09 6.04 -59.20
N THR A 6 39.28 5.72 -58.16
CA THR A 6 37.84 6.07 -57.88
C THR A 6 36.73 5.57 -58.83
N PRO A 7 35.44 5.32 -58.41
CA PRO A 7 34.60 6.27 -57.62
C PRO A 7 33.53 5.72 -56.63
N SER A 8 33.12 6.56 -55.67
CA SER A 8 31.70 6.73 -55.22
C SER A 8 31.06 7.81 -56.10
N PRO A 9 29.72 8.03 -56.25
CA PRO A 9 28.58 7.75 -55.35
C PRO A 9 27.27 7.30 -56.11
N VAL A 10 26.10 7.24 -55.46
CA VAL A 10 24.81 7.77 -55.98
C VAL A 10 23.67 7.62 -54.96
N ALA A 11 22.84 8.65 -54.92
CA ALA A 11 21.74 8.96 -54.03
C ALA A 11 20.42 8.18 -54.28
N ALA A 12 19.49 8.36 -53.33
CA ALA A 12 18.07 7.94 -53.27
C ALA A 12 17.22 8.33 -54.52
N PRO A 13 15.95 7.85 -54.66
CA PRO A 13 14.85 8.62 -54.06
C PRO A 13 13.50 7.88 -53.73
N SER A 14 12.71 8.54 -52.87
CA SER A 14 11.25 8.83 -52.98
C SER A 14 10.12 7.87 -52.58
N LYS A 15 9.38 8.34 -51.55
CA LYS A 15 7.92 8.66 -51.49
C LYS A 15 6.88 7.53 -51.40
N GLY A 16 6.11 7.58 -50.31
CA GLY A 16 4.78 6.96 -50.19
C GLY A 16 4.01 7.53 -48.99
N LYS A 17 3.25 8.60 -49.23
CA LYS A 17 2.31 9.27 -48.32
C LYS A 17 1.04 8.42 -48.19
N LEU A 18 0.45 8.29 -47.00
CA LEU A 18 -1.01 8.13 -46.85
C LEU A 18 -1.48 8.55 -45.45
N SER A 19 -2.34 9.55 -45.48
CA SER A 19 -3.19 10.09 -44.42
C SER A 19 -4.20 9.05 -43.93
N ALA A 20 -4.31 8.88 -42.62
CA ALA A 20 -5.42 8.17 -42.00
C ALA A 20 -6.40 9.19 -41.39
N GLN A 21 -7.64 9.07 -41.86
CA GLN A 21 -8.80 9.91 -41.61
C GLN A 21 -9.58 9.31 -40.44
N ASN A 22 -9.99 10.13 -39.48
CA ASN A 22 -10.76 9.71 -38.29
C ASN A 22 -12.26 9.67 -38.63
N PRO A 23 -13.00 8.57 -38.42
CA PRO A 23 -14.44 8.54 -38.61
C PRO A 23 -15.22 8.82 -37.32
N SER A 24 -16.16 9.75 -37.42
CA SER A 24 -17.23 9.99 -36.45
C SER A 24 -18.02 8.72 -36.11
N GLY A 25 -18.30 8.52 -34.82
CA GLY A 25 -19.33 7.62 -34.32
C GLY A 25 -20.18 8.33 -33.26
N HIS A 26 -21.47 8.52 -33.54
CA HIS A 26 -22.51 8.87 -32.58
C HIS A 26 -22.88 7.63 -31.74
N HIS A 27 -23.01 7.75 -30.41
CA HIS A 27 -24.07 7.07 -29.65
C HIS A 27 -24.28 7.70 -28.26
N THR A 28 -25.54 8.02 -28.04
CA THR A 28 -26.35 8.16 -26.83
C THR A 28 -25.73 7.83 -25.46
N GLY A 29 -25.83 8.82 -24.56
CA GLY A 29 -26.56 8.67 -23.29
C GLY A 29 -25.87 7.95 -22.13
N ALA A 30 -25.32 8.72 -21.19
CA ALA A 30 -25.25 8.32 -19.78
C ALA A 30 -25.23 9.57 -18.89
N THR A 31 -26.25 9.67 -18.06
CA THR A 31 -26.52 10.68 -17.04
C THR A 31 -25.46 10.73 -15.95
N ALA A 32 -24.99 11.93 -15.61
CA ALA A 32 -24.22 12.22 -14.41
C ALA A 32 -25.12 12.24 -13.16
N PRO A 33 -24.70 11.71 -12.00
CA PRO A 33 -25.34 12.02 -10.74
C PRO A 33 -24.70 13.27 -10.12
N SER A 34 -25.47 14.35 -10.03
CA SER A 34 -25.18 15.52 -9.22
C SER A 34 -25.46 15.23 -7.74
N GLY A 35 -24.44 15.29 -6.90
CA GLY A 35 -24.59 15.32 -5.45
C GLY A 35 -24.72 16.76 -4.96
N THR A 36 -25.80 17.08 -4.25
CA THR A 36 -25.93 18.27 -3.41
C THR A 36 -26.13 17.84 -1.96
N PRO A 37 -25.44 18.46 -0.97
CA PRO A 37 -25.70 18.22 0.44
C PRO A 37 -26.50 19.37 1.04
N SER A 38 -27.56 19.08 1.79
CA SER A 38 -28.17 20.07 2.70
C SER A 38 -28.65 19.43 4.01
N LYS A 39 -28.13 20.01 5.10
CA LYS A 39 -28.42 19.76 6.51
C LYS A 39 -29.89 20.08 6.84
N GLY A 40 -30.50 19.26 7.69
CA GLY A 40 -31.71 19.59 8.44
C GLY A 40 -31.66 18.98 9.84
N LYS A 41 -31.55 19.84 10.86
CA LYS A 41 -31.54 19.51 12.29
C LYS A 41 -32.94 19.11 12.76
N SER A 42 -33.03 18.09 13.61
CA SER A 42 -34.13 17.95 14.59
C SER A 42 -33.56 17.45 15.91
N ALA A 43 -33.79 18.22 16.96
CA ALA A 43 -33.42 17.97 18.35
C ALA A 43 -34.67 17.89 19.22
N ALA A 44 -34.51 17.25 20.39
CA ALA A 44 -35.43 17.13 21.54
C ALA A 44 -36.56 16.07 21.39
N ALA A 45 -36.93 15.27 22.40
CA ALA A 45 -36.84 15.47 23.84
C ALA A 45 -36.84 14.15 24.67
N GLN A 46 -36.13 14.20 25.80
CA GLN A 46 -36.36 13.67 27.15
C GLN A 46 -37.35 12.51 27.42
N ALA A 47 -36.90 11.54 28.25
CA ALA A 47 -37.53 11.24 29.55
C ALA A 47 -36.61 10.34 30.41
N ALA A 48 -36.53 10.66 31.71
CA ALA A 48 -35.88 9.88 32.75
C ALA A 48 -36.92 9.01 33.48
N ALA A 49 -36.52 7.82 33.96
CA ALA A 49 -37.19 7.14 35.07
C ALA A 49 -36.22 6.19 35.77
N ALA A 50 -36.12 6.33 37.10
CA ALA A 50 -35.43 5.45 38.01
C ALA A 50 -36.31 4.24 38.41
N GLY A 51 -35.70 3.10 38.72
CA GLY A 51 -36.38 1.92 39.27
C GLY A 51 -35.37 0.92 39.86
N GLN A 52 -35.66 0.42 41.06
CA GLN A 52 -34.80 -0.26 42.04
C GLN A 52 -34.78 -1.80 41.93
N GLY A 53 -33.78 -2.43 42.58
CA GLY A 53 -33.77 -3.81 43.10
C GLY A 53 -32.98 -4.81 42.25
N SER A 54 -32.26 -5.82 42.76
CA SER A 54 -31.87 -6.24 44.11
C SER A 54 -30.71 -7.25 43.97
N SER A 55 -30.03 -7.50 45.09
CA SER A 55 -28.83 -8.33 45.32
C SER A 55 -28.88 -9.80 44.88
N SER A 56 -27.74 -10.35 44.46
CA SER A 56 -27.34 -11.72 44.81
C SER A 56 -25.81 -11.83 44.97
N HIS A 57 -25.40 -12.33 46.15
CA HIS A 57 -24.04 -12.67 46.52
C HIS A 57 -23.75 -14.13 46.17
N HIS A 58 -22.61 -14.40 45.53
CA HIS A 58 -21.95 -15.71 45.60
C HIS A 58 -20.44 -15.48 45.74
N HIS A 59 -19.89 -15.94 46.86
CA HIS A 59 -18.46 -16.01 47.13
C HIS A 59 -17.82 -17.12 46.29
N SER A 60 -16.64 -16.86 45.73
CA SER A 60 -15.48 -17.73 46.00
C SER A 60 -14.18 -17.03 45.57
N ALA A 61 -13.30 -16.87 46.54
CA ALA A 61 -11.90 -16.56 46.32
C ALA A 61 -11.12 -17.85 46.02
N GLY A 62 -10.02 -17.73 45.27
CA GLY A 62 -8.89 -18.64 45.40
C GLY A 62 -8.28 -19.13 44.07
N GLY A 63 -6.96 -18.91 43.95
CA GLY A 63 -6.07 -19.80 43.20
C GLY A 63 -5.48 -19.20 41.92
N GLY A 64 -4.22 -18.75 42.01
CA GLY A 64 -3.47 -18.19 40.89
C GLY A 64 -2.83 -19.21 39.94
N GLY A 65 -2.05 -18.69 39.00
CA GLY A 65 -1.12 -19.45 38.19
C GLY A 65 -1.05 -18.99 36.74
N ALA A 66 0.04 -18.29 36.41
CA ALA A 66 0.63 -18.22 35.08
C ALA A 66 -0.26 -17.79 33.89
N ASP A 67 -0.42 -16.48 33.72
CA ASP A 67 -0.50 -15.95 32.35
C ASP A 67 0.22 -14.59 32.25
N ALA A 68 1.53 -14.63 32.43
CA ALA A 68 2.43 -13.53 32.08
C ALA A 68 2.75 -13.52 30.56
N SER A 69 2.06 -14.35 29.75
CA SER A 69 2.24 -14.43 28.30
C SER A 69 1.10 -13.76 27.51
N ALA A 70 -0.03 -13.47 28.15
CA ALA A 70 -1.18 -12.79 27.55
C ALA A 70 -1.08 -11.25 27.57
N THR A 71 -0.03 -10.67 28.18
CA THR A 71 0.06 -9.21 28.39
C THR A 71 0.84 -8.42 27.34
N THR A 72 1.46 -9.06 26.33
CA THR A 72 2.42 -8.37 25.45
C THR A 72 1.81 -7.72 24.21
N LEU A 73 0.60 -8.10 23.80
CA LEU A 73 -0.14 -7.38 22.77
C LEU A 73 -1.62 -7.46 23.12
N LYS A 74 -2.18 -6.41 23.75
CA LYS A 74 -3.59 -6.07 23.49
C LYS A 74 -3.67 -5.77 22.00
N ARG A 75 -3.72 -6.82 21.19
CA ARG A 75 -3.70 -6.79 19.72
C ARG A 75 -4.87 -5.89 19.36
N LYS A 76 -4.58 -4.72 18.81
CA LYS A 76 -5.59 -3.87 18.19
C LYS A 76 -6.07 -4.67 16.97
N ARG A 77 -7.05 -5.56 17.20
CA ARG A 77 -7.67 -6.36 16.16
C ARG A 77 -8.43 -5.41 15.24
N GLY A 78 -8.48 -5.70 13.95
CA GLY A 78 -9.17 -4.87 12.96
C GLY A 78 -8.36 -3.69 12.45
N VAL A 79 -7.03 -3.69 12.59
CA VAL A 79 -6.19 -2.62 12.02
C VAL A 79 -6.12 -2.76 10.50
N PHE A 80 -6.08 -4.00 10.00
CA PHE A 80 -5.90 -4.26 8.56
C PHE A 80 -7.17 -4.67 7.84
N GLN A 81 -8.31 -4.80 8.54
CA GLN A 81 -9.54 -5.35 7.93
C GLN A 81 -9.99 -4.62 6.67
N LYS A 82 -9.95 -3.28 6.66
CA LYS A 82 -10.32 -2.51 5.47
C LYS A 82 -9.39 -2.78 4.30
N ASP A 83 -8.08 -2.76 4.53
CA ASP A 83 -7.09 -2.94 3.46
C ASP A 83 -7.06 -4.40 2.98
N LEU A 84 -7.26 -5.36 3.89
CA LEU A 84 -7.37 -6.78 3.58
C LEU A 84 -8.56 -7.09 2.68
N GLN A 85 -9.73 -6.48 2.90
CA GLN A 85 -10.87 -6.66 1.99
C GLN A 85 -10.52 -6.26 0.55
N HIS A 86 -9.88 -5.10 0.36
CA HIS A 86 -9.47 -4.63 -0.96
C HIS A 86 -8.39 -5.54 -1.57
N MET A 87 -7.44 -6.01 -0.77
CA MET A 87 -6.43 -6.96 -1.24
C MET A 87 -7.05 -8.31 -1.64
N MET A 88 -7.95 -8.85 -0.83
CA MET A 88 -8.66 -10.11 -1.10
C MET A 88 -9.42 -10.02 -2.43
N TYR A 89 -10.17 -8.95 -2.65
CA TYR A 89 -10.81 -8.67 -3.95
C TYR A 89 -9.78 -8.57 -5.10
N GLY A 90 -8.64 -7.90 -4.87
CA GLY A 90 -7.54 -7.83 -5.84
C GLY A 90 -6.92 -9.18 -6.21
N PHE A 91 -7.05 -10.19 -5.34
CA PHE A 91 -6.66 -11.58 -5.60
C PHE A 91 -7.81 -12.45 -6.15
N GLY A 92 -8.99 -11.86 -6.38
CA GLY A 92 -10.14 -12.51 -7.00
C GLY A 92 -11.20 -13.02 -6.02
N ASP A 93 -11.15 -12.62 -4.75
CA ASP A 93 -12.22 -12.91 -3.77
C ASP A 93 -13.45 -12.01 -3.98
N ASP A 94 -14.52 -12.24 -3.21
CA ASP A 94 -15.74 -11.43 -3.22
C ASP A 94 -15.45 -9.97 -2.81
N PRO A 95 -16.11 -8.96 -3.41
CA PRO A 95 -15.99 -7.56 -2.98
C PRO A 95 -16.43 -7.32 -1.53
N ASN A 96 -17.27 -8.18 -0.97
CA ASN A 96 -17.76 -8.15 0.41
C ASN A 96 -17.49 -9.51 1.10
N PRO A 97 -16.23 -9.86 1.38
CA PRO A 97 -15.90 -11.15 1.99
C PRO A 97 -16.47 -11.24 3.41
N LEU A 98 -16.71 -12.47 3.88
CA LEU A 98 -17.23 -12.70 5.23
C LEU A 98 -16.30 -12.07 6.29
N PRO A 99 -16.84 -11.38 7.31
CA PRO A 99 -16.03 -10.76 8.36
C PRO A 99 -15.10 -11.74 9.07
N GLU A 100 -15.54 -12.99 9.24
CA GLU A 100 -14.76 -14.07 9.83
C GLU A 100 -13.54 -14.44 8.98
N THR A 101 -13.70 -14.49 7.65
CA THR A 101 -12.59 -14.72 6.72
C THR A 101 -11.56 -13.60 6.82
N VAL A 102 -11.99 -12.34 6.81
CA VAL A 102 -11.08 -11.19 6.92
C VAL A 102 -10.34 -11.22 8.27
N ALA A 103 -11.03 -11.55 9.36
CA ALA A 103 -10.41 -11.67 10.68
C ALA A 103 -9.37 -12.80 10.75
N LEU A 104 -9.65 -13.96 10.12
CA LEU A 104 -8.71 -15.07 10.05
C LEU A 104 -7.48 -14.70 9.20
N VAL A 105 -7.68 -14.07 8.04
CA VAL A 105 -6.58 -13.60 7.19
C VAL A 105 -5.74 -12.56 7.94
N GLU A 106 -6.35 -11.67 8.72
CA GLU A 106 -5.62 -10.73 9.58
C GLU A 106 -4.72 -11.46 10.58
N ASP A 107 -5.24 -12.48 11.26
CA ASP A 107 -4.45 -13.28 12.20
C ASP A 107 -3.28 -14.00 11.50
N ILE A 108 -3.51 -14.61 10.32
CA ILE A 108 -2.47 -15.27 9.52
C ILE A 108 -1.38 -14.28 9.06
N VAL A 109 -1.78 -13.09 8.60
CA VAL A 109 -0.84 -12.06 8.13
C VAL A 109 0.01 -11.53 9.28
N VAL A 110 -0.59 -11.28 10.44
CA VAL A 110 0.15 -10.83 11.64
C VAL A 110 1.17 -11.88 12.07
N GLU A 111 0.79 -13.16 12.09
CA GLU A 111 1.70 -14.26 12.39
C GLU A 111 2.85 -14.33 11.38
N TYR A 112 2.54 -14.32 10.08
CA TYR A 112 3.54 -14.37 9.02
C TYR A 112 4.55 -13.20 9.10
N VAL A 113 4.07 -11.97 9.30
CA VAL A 113 4.95 -10.80 9.41
C VAL A 113 5.82 -10.88 10.65
N THR A 114 5.26 -11.32 11.78
CA THR A 114 6.02 -11.51 13.03
C THR A 114 7.17 -12.51 12.83
N ASP A 115 6.88 -13.66 12.23
CA ASP A 115 7.87 -14.68 11.91
C ASP A 115 8.92 -14.20 10.92
N LEU A 116 8.51 -13.45 9.89
CA LEU A 116 9.41 -12.91 8.88
C LEU A 116 10.40 -11.92 9.51
N VAL A 117 9.92 -11.04 10.40
CA VAL A 117 10.75 -10.07 11.11
C VAL A 117 11.73 -10.76 12.05
N HIS A 118 11.31 -11.79 12.80
CA HIS A 118 12.23 -12.58 13.63
C HIS A 118 13.34 -13.23 12.80
N LYS A 119 13.01 -13.82 11.65
CA LYS A 119 14.00 -14.37 10.72
C LYS A 119 14.95 -13.30 10.20
N ALA A 120 14.45 -12.11 9.88
CA ALA A 120 15.27 -11.01 9.36
C ALA A 120 16.20 -10.47 10.45
N GLN A 121 15.72 -10.39 11.70
CA GLN A 121 16.52 -9.99 12.85
C GLN A 121 17.65 -10.99 13.15
N ASN A 122 17.42 -12.29 12.96
CA ASN A 122 18.47 -13.31 13.07
C ASN A 122 19.57 -13.09 12.02
N VAL A 123 19.21 -12.71 10.78
CA VAL A 123 20.16 -12.33 9.73
C VAL A 123 20.94 -11.07 10.13
N ALA A 124 20.23 -10.07 10.67
CA ALA A 124 20.77 -8.79 11.10
C ALA A 124 21.63 -8.85 12.37
N SER A 125 21.60 -9.96 13.12
CA SER A 125 22.12 -10.05 14.49
C SER A 125 23.59 -9.66 14.61
N LYS A 126 24.43 -10.02 13.63
CA LYS A 126 25.85 -9.64 13.61
C LYS A 126 26.09 -8.14 13.44
N ARG A 127 25.15 -7.46 12.75
CA ARG A 127 25.21 -6.03 12.46
C ARG A 127 24.50 -5.19 13.52
N GLY A 128 23.64 -5.80 14.33
CA GLY A 128 22.94 -5.15 15.45
C GLY A 128 21.82 -4.17 15.05
N LYS A 129 21.50 -4.06 13.76
CA LYS A 129 20.44 -3.17 13.24
C LYS A 129 19.67 -3.87 12.14
N LEU A 130 18.34 -3.81 12.11
CA LEU A 130 17.56 -4.37 11.00
C LEU A 130 17.55 -3.40 9.80
N LEU A 131 17.77 -3.92 8.59
CA LEU A 131 17.70 -3.17 7.33
C LEU A 131 16.88 -3.94 6.28
N THR A 132 16.58 -3.26 5.17
CA THR A 132 15.84 -3.81 4.03
C THR A 132 16.54 -5.01 3.39
N GLU A 133 17.88 -4.99 3.34
CA GLU A 133 18.69 -6.06 2.75
C GLU A 133 18.51 -7.39 3.49
N ASP A 134 18.19 -7.36 4.78
CA ASP A 134 17.93 -8.57 5.56
C ASP A 134 16.65 -9.27 5.06
N PHE A 135 15.64 -8.51 4.66
CA PHE A 135 14.42 -9.05 4.05
C PHE A 135 14.66 -9.54 2.63
N LEU A 136 15.43 -8.81 1.82
CA LEU A 136 15.83 -9.23 0.47
C LEU A 136 16.59 -10.56 0.53
N TYR A 137 17.47 -10.72 1.53
CA TYR A 137 18.16 -11.97 1.76
C TYR A 137 17.18 -13.12 2.02
N LEU A 138 16.15 -12.94 2.86
CA LEU A 138 15.18 -14.01 3.14
C LEU A 138 14.41 -14.46 1.89
N ILE A 139 14.04 -13.53 1.01
CA ILE A 139 13.26 -13.84 -0.20
C ILE A 139 14.12 -14.19 -1.43
N ARG A 140 15.45 -14.22 -1.31
CA ARG A 140 16.40 -14.38 -2.43
C ARG A 140 16.18 -15.60 -3.32
N LYS A 141 15.51 -16.64 -2.81
CA LYS A 141 15.21 -17.87 -3.56
C LYS A 141 13.93 -17.76 -4.39
N ASP A 142 13.05 -16.80 -4.08
CA ASP A 142 11.84 -16.50 -4.82
C ASP A 142 12.11 -15.30 -5.74
N LEU A 143 12.59 -15.60 -6.96
CA LEU A 143 13.00 -14.57 -7.92
C LEU A 143 11.89 -13.58 -8.27
N ARG A 144 10.62 -14.04 -8.28
CA ARG A 144 9.47 -13.18 -8.57
C ARG A 144 9.29 -12.13 -7.48
N LYS A 145 9.34 -12.53 -6.20
CA LYS A 145 9.27 -11.59 -5.07
C LYS A 145 10.50 -10.70 -5.01
N LEU A 146 11.69 -11.26 -5.26
CA LEU A 146 12.94 -10.50 -5.22
C LEU A 146 12.94 -9.38 -6.27
N HIS A 147 12.64 -9.69 -7.53
CA HIS A 147 12.58 -8.69 -8.60
C HIS A 147 11.57 -7.60 -8.28
N ARG A 148 10.36 -8.01 -7.84
CA ARG A 148 9.32 -7.05 -7.50
C ARG A 148 9.71 -6.13 -6.35
N ALA A 149 10.36 -6.66 -5.32
CA ALA A 149 10.84 -5.86 -4.19
C ALA A 149 11.92 -4.85 -4.63
N THR A 150 12.88 -5.28 -5.45
CA THR A 150 13.94 -4.42 -5.98
C THR A 150 13.38 -3.27 -6.82
N GLU A 151 12.43 -3.56 -7.72
CA GLU A 151 11.75 -2.53 -8.53
C GLU A 151 11.07 -1.47 -7.66
N LEU A 152 10.32 -1.91 -6.64
CA LEU A 152 9.60 -1.01 -5.74
C LEU A 152 10.53 -0.14 -4.90
N LEU A 153 11.68 -0.68 -4.48
CA LEU A 153 12.69 0.08 -3.75
C LEU A 153 13.34 1.14 -4.63
N SER A 154 13.72 0.79 -5.87
CA SER A 154 14.28 1.74 -6.85
C SER A 154 13.32 2.89 -7.11
N MET A 155 12.06 2.58 -7.39
CA MET A 155 11.03 3.60 -7.64
C MET A 155 10.79 4.49 -6.42
N ASN A 156 10.82 3.93 -5.21
CA ASN A 156 10.69 4.72 -3.98
C ASN A 156 11.87 5.68 -3.79
N GLU A 157 13.10 5.24 -4.11
CA GLU A 157 14.28 6.11 -4.08
C GLU A 157 14.18 7.24 -5.11
N GLU A 158 13.76 6.94 -6.35
CA GLU A 158 13.51 7.96 -7.39
C GLU A 158 12.47 8.98 -6.94
N LEU A 159 11.35 8.53 -6.37
CA LEU A 159 10.30 9.42 -5.84
C LEU A 159 10.81 10.29 -4.69
N LYS A 160 11.66 9.74 -3.81
CA LYS A 160 12.29 10.52 -2.73
C LYS A 160 13.24 11.56 -3.27
N GLN A 161 14.05 11.23 -4.27
CA GLN A 161 14.96 12.18 -4.92
C GLN A 161 14.19 13.29 -5.63
N ALA A 162 13.14 12.94 -6.37
CA ALA A 162 12.28 13.91 -7.03
C ALA A 162 11.66 14.89 -6.03
N ARG A 163 11.13 14.41 -4.90
CA ARG A 163 10.58 15.28 -3.84
C ARG A 163 11.63 16.23 -3.26
N LYS A 164 12.84 15.74 -2.98
CA LYS A 164 13.93 16.56 -2.46
C LYS A 164 14.36 17.66 -3.43
N ALA A 165 14.33 17.41 -4.74
CA ALA A 165 14.72 18.40 -5.73
C ALA A 165 13.85 19.67 -5.70
N PHE A 166 12.62 19.59 -5.19
CA PHE A 166 11.74 20.74 -5.02
C PHE A 166 11.86 21.44 -3.66
N ASP A 167 12.43 20.78 -2.64
CA ASP A 167 12.65 21.38 -1.31
C ASP A 167 13.93 22.25 -1.25
N VAL A 168 14.85 22.12 -2.21
CA VAL A 168 16.15 22.82 -2.22
C VAL A 168 16.04 24.27 -2.73
N ASP A 169 14.90 24.67 -3.30
CA ASP A 169 14.74 25.97 -3.95
C ASP A 169 14.39 27.12 -2.98
N GLU A 170 13.83 26.87 -1.79
CA GLU A 170 13.37 27.97 -0.92
C GLU A 170 14.50 28.65 -0.11
N GLU A 171 15.52 27.90 0.32
CA GLU A 171 16.63 28.42 1.14
C GLU A 171 17.75 29.08 0.30
N THR A 172 17.96 28.60 -0.93
CA THR A 172 19.00 29.11 -1.85
C THR A 172 18.54 30.33 -2.67
N LEU A 173 17.23 30.51 -2.88
CA LEU A 173 16.68 31.71 -3.51
C LEU A 173 16.68 32.93 -2.56
N ALA A 174 16.51 32.71 -1.25
CA ALA A 174 16.50 33.79 -0.25
C ALA A 174 17.87 34.43 -0.02
N THR A 175 18.96 33.70 -0.27
CA THR A 175 20.35 34.18 -0.07
C THR A 175 20.94 34.88 -1.30
N ASN A 176 20.38 34.66 -2.50
CA ASN A 176 20.84 35.29 -3.74
C ASN A 176 20.02 36.53 -4.15
N ALA A 177 19.07 36.96 -3.30
CA ALA A 177 18.23 38.14 -3.49
C ALA A 177 18.70 39.38 -2.69
N VAL A 178 19.95 39.38 -2.20
CA VAL A 178 20.57 40.51 -1.48
C VAL A 178 21.80 41.01 -2.21
#